data_AF-A0A0N1AQP3-F1
#
_entry.id   AF-A0A0N1AQP3-F1
#
_cell.length_a   1.000
_cell.length_b   1.000
_cell.length_c   1.000
_cell.angle_alpha   90.00
_cell.angle_beta   90.00
_cell.angle_gamma   90.00
#
_symmetry.space_group_name_H-M   'P 1'
#
loop_
_entity.id
_entity.type
_entity.pdbx_description
1 polymer ?
#
loop_
_entity_poly.entity_id
_entity_poly.type
_entity_poly.pdbx_seq_one_letter_code
_entity_poly.pdbx_strand_id
1 'polypeptide(L)'
;MKKLNKVAVLFASAALAAPIASFAAAHGGMAPKAVDNWRASDGTVWKNGTNELCWRDAGWTPATADPKCDGAVKPPPPPPPPAPPPPPPAPPVAPKPAPVPPPP
;
A
#
# COMPACT_ATOMS: atom_id res chain seq x y z
N MET A 1 19.85 7.23 -46.39
CA MET A 1 20.66 6.92 -45.18
C MET A 1 20.29 7.74 -43.94
N LYS A 2 20.25 9.09 -43.96
CA LYS A 2 19.96 9.89 -42.75
C LYS A 2 18.60 9.58 -42.06
N LYS A 3 17.54 9.28 -42.83
CA LYS A 3 16.22 8.94 -42.28
C LYS A 3 16.20 7.56 -41.60
N LEU A 4 16.91 6.59 -42.17
CA LEU A 4 17.07 5.24 -41.60
C LEU A 4 17.86 5.29 -40.29
N ASN A 5 18.89 6.12 -40.18
CA ASN A 5 19.62 6.31 -38.92
C ASN A 5 18.74 6.90 -37.82
N LYS A 6 17.82 7.83 -38.14
CA LYS A 6 16.88 8.38 -37.14
C LYS A 6 15.90 7.30 -36.65
N VAL A 7 15.39 6.48 -37.54
CA VAL A 7 14.52 5.34 -37.18
C VAL A 7 15.29 4.33 -36.33
N ALA A 8 16.51 3.98 -36.70
CA ALA A 8 17.36 3.07 -35.93
C ALA A 8 17.66 3.61 -34.52
N VAL A 9 17.96 4.90 -34.39
CA VAL A 9 18.19 5.55 -33.09
C VAL A 9 16.91 5.58 -32.25
N LEU A 10 15.74 5.78 -32.86
CA LEU A 10 14.46 5.74 -32.14
C LEU A 10 14.16 4.34 -31.59
N PHE A 11 14.36 3.30 -32.41
CA PHE A 11 14.19 1.91 -31.99
C PHE A 11 15.21 1.51 -30.91
N ALA A 12 16.48 1.92 -31.06
CA ALA A 12 17.50 1.67 -30.05
C ALA A 12 17.16 2.36 -28.71
N SER A 13 16.64 3.59 -28.75
CA SER A 13 16.21 4.32 -27.55
C SER A 13 15.02 3.63 -26.86
N ALA A 14 14.04 3.16 -27.64
CA ALA A 14 12.89 2.44 -27.11
C ALA A 14 13.29 1.08 -26.49
N ALA A 15 14.19 0.35 -27.13
CA ALA A 15 14.70 -0.93 -26.62
C ALA A 15 15.47 -0.78 -25.29
N LEU A 16 16.21 0.32 -25.12
CA LEU A 16 16.92 0.63 -23.86
C LEU A 16 15.98 1.11 -22.74
N ALA A 17 14.91 1.84 -23.07
CA ALA A 17 13.97 2.39 -22.09
C ALA A 17 12.94 1.36 -21.59
N ALA A 18 12.54 0.40 -22.44
CA ALA A 18 11.55 -0.62 -22.11
C ALA A 18 11.86 -1.43 -20.82
N PRO A 19 13.07 -1.95 -20.57
CA PRO A 19 13.35 -2.69 -19.34
C PRO A 19 13.26 -1.82 -18.07
N ILE A 20 13.63 -0.54 -18.15
CA ILE A 20 13.57 0.39 -17.00
C ILE A 20 12.10 0.70 -16.64
N ALA A 21 11.25 0.88 -17.65
CA ALA A 21 9.81 1.08 -17.45
C ALA A 21 9.13 -0.13 -16.80
N SER A 22 9.54 -1.35 -17.16
CA SER A 22 9.03 -2.58 -16.54
C SER A 22 9.39 -2.70 -15.05
N PHE A 23 10.61 -2.33 -14.67
CA PHE A 23 11.02 -2.31 -13.25
C PHE A 23 10.30 -1.21 -12.45
N ALA A 24 10.08 -0.03 -13.04
CA ALA A 24 9.34 1.05 -12.39
C ALA A 24 7.85 0.71 -12.21
N ALA A 25 7.23 0.04 -13.17
CA ALA A 25 5.84 -0.41 -13.07
C ALA A 25 5.65 -1.44 -11.93
N ALA A 26 6.64 -2.32 -11.70
CA ALA A 26 6.62 -3.32 -10.63
C ALA A 26 6.70 -2.70 -9.21
N HIS A 27 7.33 -1.53 -9.06
CA HIS A 27 7.54 -0.87 -7.76
C HIS A 27 6.65 0.38 -7.54
N GLY A 28 6.03 0.92 -8.59
CA GLY A 28 5.22 2.14 -8.55
C GLY A 28 3.76 1.95 -8.17
N GLY A 29 3.34 0.75 -7.75
CA GLY A 29 1.97 0.47 -7.29
C GLY A 29 0.88 0.49 -8.38
N MET A 30 1.24 0.74 -9.64
CA MET A 30 0.31 0.78 -10.79
C MET A 30 0.26 -0.54 -11.56
N ALA A 31 1.15 -1.50 -11.29
CA ALA A 31 1.04 -2.86 -11.81
C ALA A 31 0.10 -3.70 -10.92
N PRO A 32 -0.68 -4.64 -11.49
CA PRO A 32 -1.36 -5.65 -10.69
C PRO A 32 -0.33 -6.34 -9.79
N LYS A 33 -0.64 -6.51 -8.51
CA LYS A 33 0.26 -7.19 -7.59
C LYS A 33 0.64 -8.54 -8.19
N ALA A 34 1.95 -8.78 -8.31
CA ALA A 34 2.44 -10.10 -8.67
C ALA A 34 1.92 -11.09 -7.63
N VAL A 35 1.21 -12.11 -8.11
CA VAL A 35 0.74 -13.22 -7.29
C VAL A 35 1.32 -14.46 -7.93
N ASP A 36 2.24 -15.11 -7.25
CA ASP A 36 3.06 -16.19 -7.82
C ASP A 36 2.58 -17.55 -7.31
N ASN A 37 1.25 -17.64 -7.11
CA ASN A 37 0.56 -18.88 -6.79
C ASN A 37 0.03 -19.53 -8.07
N TRP A 38 0.11 -20.86 -8.14
CA TRP A 38 -0.53 -21.63 -9.20
C TRP A 38 -2.03 -21.40 -9.19
N ARG A 39 -2.60 -21.19 -10.39
CA ARG A 39 -4.01 -20.90 -10.58
C ARG A 39 -4.57 -21.71 -11.74
N ALA A 40 -5.86 -21.99 -11.65
CA ALA A 40 -6.65 -22.45 -12.78
C ALA A 40 -6.87 -21.29 -13.77
N SER A 41 -7.35 -21.62 -14.96
CA SER A 41 -7.63 -20.65 -16.03
C SER A 41 -8.71 -19.63 -15.68
N ASP A 42 -9.54 -19.92 -14.67
CA ASP A 42 -10.55 -19.02 -14.11
C ASP A 42 -10.00 -18.08 -13.02
N GLY A 43 -8.71 -18.19 -12.69
CA GLY A 43 -8.04 -17.41 -11.65
C GLY A 43 -8.11 -18.00 -10.25
N THR A 44 -8.77 -19.15 -10.07
CA THR A 44 -8.84 -19.83 -8.77
C THR A 44 -7.48 -20.38 -8.37
N VAL A 45 -7.00 -20.02 -7.17
CA VAL A 45 -5.71 -20.49 -6.64
C VAL A 45 -5.78 -21.96 -6.26
N TRP A 46 -4.78 -22.73 -6.69
CA TRP A 46 -4.66 -24.15 -6.37
C TRP A 46 -4.24 -24.32 -4.92
N LYS A 47 -4.85 -25.27 -4.23
CA LYS A 47 -4.56 -25.59 -2.83
C LYS A 47 -4.06 -27.02 -2.65
N ASN A 48 -3.36 -27.28 -1.55
CA ASN A 48 -3.01 -28.64 -1.13
C ASN A 48 -4.28 -29.44 -0.78
N GLY A 49 -4.16 -30.77 -0.64
CA GLY A 49 -5.30 -31.66 -0.41
C GLY A 49 -6.12 -31.33 0.84
N THR A 50 -5.52 -30.65 1.81
CA THR A 50 -6.12 -30.26 3.09
C THR A 50 -6.57 -28.79 3.13
N ASN A 51 -6.42 -28.05 2.02
CA ASN A 51 -6.88 -26.68 1.81
C ASN A 51 -6.27 -25.58 2.69
N GLU A 52 -5.23 -25.85 3.48
CA GLU A 52 -4.59 -24.82 4.31
C GLU A 52 -3.49 -24.05 3.56
N LEU A 53 -2.90 -24.63 2.52
CA LEU A 53 -1.77 -24.04 1.78
C LEU A 53 -2.08 -23.91 0.30
N CYS A 54 -1.54 -22.86 -0.31
CA CYS A 54 -1.67 -22.64 -1.74
C CYS A 54 -0.39 -23.05 -2.47
N TRP A 55 -0.56 -23.61 -3.66
CA TRP A 55 0.58 -24.00 -4.49
C TRP A 55 1.32 -22.76 -4.98
N ARG A 56 2.65 -22.85 -5.00
CA ARG A 56 3.58 -21.76 -5.26
C ARG A 56 4.35 -22.07 -6.53
N ASP A 57 4.49 -21.11 -7.43
CA ASP A 57 5.32 -21.28 -8.62
C ASP A 57 6.79 -20.98 -8.32
N ALA A 58 7.65 -21.08 -9.34
CA ALA A 58 9.10 -20.92 -9.19
C ALA A 58 9.53 -19.49 -8.81
N GLY A 59 8.71 -18.47 -9.10
CA GLY A 59 8.97 -17.07 -8.77
C GLY A 59 8.48 -16.68 -7.37
N TRP A 60 7.84 -17.60 -6.64
CA TRP A 60 7.12 -17.25 -5.43
C TRP A 60 7.99 -16.65 -4.33
N THR A 61 7.48 -15.58 -3.74
CA THR A 61 8.01 -14.95 -2.52
C THR A 61 6.86 -14.67 -1.54
N PRO A 62 7.15 -14.45 -0.24
CA PRO A 62 6.11 -14.07 0.72
C PRO A 62 5.36 -12.78 0.33
N ALA A 63 6.01 -11.85 -0.38
CA ALA A 63 5.40 -10.60 -0.83
C ALA A 63 4.41 -10.78 -2.00
N THR A 64 4.52 -11.89 -2.73
CA THR A 64 3.69 -12.25 -3.88
C THR A 64 2.70 -13.38 -3.58
N ALA A 65 2.47 -13.65 -2.28
CA ALA A 65 1.44 -14.58 -1.86
C ALA A 65 0.04 -14.04 -2.16
N ASP A 66 -0.85 -14.93 -2.63
CA ASP A 66 -2.27 -14.60 -2.75
C ASP A 66 -2.86 -14.21 -1.39
N PRO A 67 -3.68 -13.14 -1.31
CA PRO A 67 -4.26 -12.68 -0.04
C PRO A 67 -5.11 -13.72 0.70
N LYS A 68 -5.62 -14.74 0.01
CA LYS A 68 -6.43 -15.82 0.59
C LYS A 68 -5.59 -17.04 1.01
N CYS A 69 -4.27 -16.92 0.98
CA CYS A 69 -3.32 -18.02 1.17
C CYS A 69 -2.24 -17.69 2.21
N ASP A 70 -1.63 -18.73 2.79
CA ASP A 70 -0.35 -18.72 3.53
C ASP A 70 -0.20 -17.64 4.62
N GLY A 71 -1.30 -17.12 5.16
CA GLY A 71 -1.30 -16.12 6.23
C GLY A 71 -1.09 -14.68 5.78
N ALA A 72 -1.39 -14.38 4.51
CA ALA A 72 -1.60 -13.06 3.88
C ALA A 72 -0.55 -12.00 4.24
N VAL A 73 0.26 -11.59 3.27
CA VAL A 73 1.01 -10.32 3.22
C VAL A 73 0.36 -9.30 4.15
N LYS A 74 0.79 -9.24 5.43
CA LYS A 74 0.01 -8.53 6.44
C LYS A 74 -0.04 -7.09 5.96
N PRO A 75 -1.24 -6.54 5.65
CA PRO A 75 -1.31 -5.15 5.26
C PRO A 75 -0.58 -4.36 6.34
N PRO A 76 0.36 -3.45 5.99
CA PRO A 76 1.01 -2.63 6.99
C PRO A 76 -0.09 -2.03 7.88
N PRO A 77 0.08 -2.05 9.21
CA PRO A 77 -0.98 -1.61 10.12
C PRO A 77 -1.48 -0.23 9.68
N PRO A 78 -2.80 0.01 9.73
CA PRO A 78 -3.35 1.31 9.37
C PRO A 78 -2.63 2.41 10.17
N PRO A 79 -2.40 3.59 9.58
CA PRO A 79 -1.77 4.69 10.29
C PRO A 79 -2.54 4.95 11.59
N PRO A 80 -1.85 5.34 12.68
CA PRO A 80 -2.49 5.61 13.95
C PRO A 80 -3.58 6.67 13.76
N PRO A 81 -4.72 6.55 14.47
CA PRO A 81 -5.81 7.52 14.36
C PRO A 81 -5.29 8.92 14.70
N PRO A 82 -5.85 9.98 14.08
CA PRO A 82 -5.51 11.35 14.43
C PRO A 82 -5.64 11.57 15.94
N ALA A 83 -4.70 12.32 16.53
CA ALA A 83 -4.77 12.67 17.93
C ALA A 83 -6.12 13.37 18.23
N PRO A 84 -6.77 13.05 19.36
CA PRO A 84 -8.00 13.74 19.75
C PRO A 84 -7.75 15.25 19.84
N PRO A 85 -8.75 16.08 19.48
CA PRO A 85 -8.63 17.52 19.59
C PRO A 85 -8.33 17.92 21.04
N PRO A 86 -7.59 19.02 21.26
CA PRO A 86 -7.33 19.51 22.60
C PRO A 86 -8.66 19.77 23.33
N PRO A 87 -8.71 19.54 24.66
CA PRO A 87 -9.91 19.82 25.43
C PRO A 87 -10.31 21.29 25.29
N PRO A 88 -11.61 21.60 25.31
CA PRO A 88 -12.07 22.98 25.27
C PRO A 88 -11.48 23.77 26.45
N PRO A 89 -11.24 25.08 26.27
CA PRO A 89 -10.79 25.94 27.35
C PRO A 89 -11.71 25.81 28.57
N ALA A 90 -11.11 25.75 29.77
CA ALA A 90 -11.88 25.74 31.00
C ALA A 90 -12.77 27.00 31.08
N PRO A 91 -14.02 26.87 31.57
CA PRO A 91 -14.88 28.03 31.76
C PRO A 91 -14.22 29.04 32.70
N PRO A 92 -14.38 30.35 32.46
CA PRO A 92 -13.83 31.38 33.33
C PRO A 92 -14.36 31.20 34.75
N VAL A 93 -13.45 31.24 35.73
CA VAL A 93 -13.80 31.17 37.15
C VAL A 93 -14.67 32.38 37.47
N ALA A 94 -15.87 32.12 38.01
CA ALA A 94 -16.77 33.19 38.42
C ALA A 94 -16.09 34.11 39.43
N PRO A 95 -16.31 35.44 39.34
CA PRO A 95 -15.78 36.38 40.32
C PRO A 95 -16.22 35.98 41.73
N LYS A 96 -15.27 35.92 42.66
CA LYS A 96 -15.57 35.67 44.08
C LYS A 96 -16.53 36.76 44.58
N PRO A 97 -17.61 36.42 45.30
CA PRO A 97 -18.51 37.41 45.88
C PRO A 97 -17.72 38.44 46.70
N ALA A 98 -18.03 39.71 46.49
CA ALA A 98 -17.42 40.80 47.26
C ALA A 98 -17.72 40.61 48.76
N PRO A 99 -16.77 40.91 49.66
CA PRO A 99 -17.02 40.86 51.09
C PRO A 99 -18.20 41.77 51.44
N VAL A 100 -19.20 41.21 52.14
CA VAL A 100 -20.29 42.00 52.69
C VAL A 100 -19.72 42.88 53.81
N PRO A 101 -19.95 44.21 53.78
CA PRO A 101 -19.50 45.08 54.86
C PRO A 101 -20.21 44.71 56.18
N PRO A 102 -19.51 44.82 57.33
CA PRO A 102 -20.10 44.51 58.62
C PRO A 102 -21.24 45.49 58.97
N PRO A 103 -22.28 45.02 59.70
CA PRO A 103 -23.36 45.87 60.20
C PRO A 103 -22.83 46.92 61.21
N PRO A 104 -23.59 48.01 61.43
CA PRO A 104 -23.11 49.26 62.05
C PRO A 104 -22.62 49.14 63.49
#